data_AF-A0A2C6KFR1-F1
#
_entry.id   AF-A0A2C6KFR1-F1
#
_cell.length_a   1.000
_cell.length_b   1.000
_cell.length_c   1.000
_cell.angle_alpha   90.00
_cell.angle_beta   90.00
_cell.angle_gamma   90.00
#
_symmetry.space_group_name_H-M   'P 1'
#
loop_
_entity.id
_entity.type
_entity.pdbx_description
1 polymer ?
#
loop_
_entity_poly.entity_id
_entity_poly.type
_entity_poly.pdbx_seq_one_letter_code
_entity_poly.pdbx_strand_id
1 'polypeptide(L)'
;SPSSSGDDKQGSACIQGHGECRLLPQDLALLLLGAVAVDTTACDPLLYKKRWTDPDEVALKSLWGRCERTLISSRGVCTPQDLVEKFGRIKYNVQQQLSLGVKALLISDYKEFDYPTAIITTTATAPSSSSSAAAVELVKVGVPALTVPLSILLSCDDEVSHDVLNSSFSSSSSSLSLPSDLLSQYIQSAKCLIQENHLDFLISVSNYRPPSSLSSSSGLSRQLAMMSLSRYDCVLQDLSEFLSSQEELHSTDDRELRVKKIEISGHPKNTHTTDRLSSGKEDPSESEEGDREEPPVAHCIYFFPHISPSYSRKLLEPILRQFFYSSSSSSPWRTQDISS
;
A
#
# COMPACT_ATOMS: atom_id res chain seq x y z
N SER A 1 46.42 63.13 -10.13
CA SER A 1 46.90 61.73 -10.26
C SER A 1 46.03 60.83 -9.41
N PRO A 2 45.65 59.62 -9.86
CA PRO A 2 44.36 59.42 -10.52
C PRO A 2 43.33 58.59 -9.74
N SER A 3 42.11 58.69 -10.26
CA SER A 3 40.91 57.83 -10.21
C SER A 3 41.06 56.32 -9.93
N SER A 4 40.10 55.75 -9.19
CA SER A 4 39.48 54.47 -9.54
C SER A 4 38.07 54.32 -8.96
N SER A 5 37.07 54.53 -9.82
CA SER A 5 35.70 54.03 -9.67
C SER A 5 35.67 52.55 -10.07
N GLY A 6 35.25 51.67 -9.15
CA GLY A 6 34.98 50.27 -9.42
C GLY A 6 33.48 50.06 -9.54
N ASP A 7 33.01 49.85 -10.76
CA ASP A 7 31.64 49.45 -11.10
C ASP A 7 31.44 47.95 -10.82
N ASP A 8 30.57 47.64 -9.85
CA ASP A 8 29.99 46.31 -9.67
C ASP A 8 28.92 46.07 -10.76
N LYS A 9 29.31 45.40 -11.84
CA LYS A 9 28.36 44.83 -12.80
C LYS A 9 27.90 43.46 -12.31
N GLN A 10 26.84 43.48 -11.49
CA GLN A 10 26.00 42.33 -11.24
C GLN A 10 25.23 42.01 -12.53
N GLY A 11 25.67 40.96 -13.24
CA GLY A 11 25.03 40.45 -14.45
C GLY A 11 23.67 39.85 -14.14
N SER A 12 22.63 40.69 -14.15
CA SER A 12 21.24 40.25 -14.22
C SER A 12 20.99 39.73 -15.64
N ALA A 13 21.07 38.42 -15.82
CA ALA A 13 20.66 37.74 -17.05
C ALA A 13 19.13 37.85 -17.16
N CYS A 14 18.66 38.98 -17.69
CA CYS A 14 17.28 39.14 -18.11
C CYS A 14 17.09 38.34 -19.40
N ILE A 15 16.61 37.10 -19.27
CA ILE A 15 16.10 36.33 -20.40
C ILE A 15 14.81 37.02 -20.85
N GLN A 16 14.94 38.01 -21.74
CA GLN A 16 13.82 38.62 -22.46
C GLN A 16 13.31 37.62 -23.51
N GLY A 17 12.56 36.62 -23.03
CA GLY A 17 11.65 35.86 -23.87
C GLY A 17 10.30 36.59 -23.92
N HIS A 18 9.96 37.17 -25.07
CA HIS A 18 8.62 37.65 -25.39
C HIS A 18 7.62 36.48 -25.53
N GLY A 19 7.39 35.76 -24.43
CA GLY A 19 6.21 34.94 -24.23
C GLY A 19 5.39 35.63 -23.16
N GLU A 20 4.14 35.99 -23.45
CA GLU A 20 3.19 36.42 -22.43
C GLU A 20 3.30 35.43 -21.25
N CYS A 21 3.79 35.90 -20.11
CA CYS A 21 3.89 35.08 -18.91
C CYS A 21 2.46 34.85 -18.44
N ARG A 22 1.81 33.84 -19.02
CA ARG A 22 0.42 33.52 -18.75
C ARG A 22 0.33 33.21 -17.27
N LEU A 23 -0.32 34.11 -16.55
CA LEU A 23 -0.57 33.96 -15.14
C LEU A 23 -1.32 32.64 -14.93
N LEU A 24 -0.75 31.75 -14.13
CA LEU A 24 -1.35 30.46 -13.75
C LEU A 24 -2.80 30.68 -13.25
N PRO A 25 -3.83 30.05 -13.82
CA PRO A 25 -5.21 30.21 -13.35
C PRO A 25 -5.34 29.93 -11.84
N GLN A 26 -6.23 30.66 -11.15
CA GLN A 26 -6.36 30.58 -9.69
C GLN A 26 -6.68 29.16 -9.20
N ASP A 27 -7.59 28.46 -9.90
CA ASP A 27 -7.99 27.11 -9.53
C ASP A 27 -6.84 26.11 -9.69
N LEU A 28 -6.01 26.29 -10.72
CA LEU A 28 -4.82 25.48 -10.93
C LEU A 28 -3.73 25.79 -9.89
N ALA A 29 -3.60 27.06 -9.48
CA ALA A 29 -2.71 27.44 -8.39
C ALA A 29 -3.13 26.80 -7.06
N LEU A 30 -4.43 26.76 -6.76
CA LEU A 30 -4.97 26.09 -5.57
C LEU A 30 -4.74 24.58 -5.61
N LEU A 31 -4.94 23.95 -6.77
CA LEU A 31 -4.68 22.52 -6.96
C LEU A 31 -3.20 22.19 -6.74
N LEU A 32 -2.29 22.93 -7.37
CA LEU A 32 -0.85 22.74 -7.22
C LEU A 32 -0.39 23.03 -5.79
N LEU A 33 -0.94 24.06 -5.15
CA LEU A 33 -0.67 24.36 -3.74
C LEU A 33 -1.04 23.16 -2.86
N GLY A 34 -2.21 22.57 -3.07
CA GLY A 34 -2.66 21.38 -2.35
C GLY A 34 -1.71 20.19 -2.55
N ALA A 35 -1.32 19.91 -3.80
CA ALA A 35 -0.41 18.82 -4.13
C ALA A 35 0.96 19.00 -3.45
N VAL A 36 1.59 20.17 -3.63
CA VAL A 36 2.90 20.47 -3.03
C VAL A 36 2.82 20.45 -1.51
N ALA A 37 1.81 21.10 -0.91
CA ALA A 37 1.67 21.12 0.55
C ALA A 37 1.47 19.71 1.13
N VAL A 38 0.62 18.87 0.54
CA VAL A 38 0.35 17.52 1.07
C VAL A 38 1.56 16.60 0.92
N ASP A 39 2.20 16.56 -0.25
CA ASP A 39 3.33 15.65 -0.49
C ASP A 39 4.56 16.01 0.35
N THR A 40 4.81 17.31 0.53
CA THR A 40 5.93 17.84 1.31
C THR A 40 5.62 17.99 2.80
N THR A 41 4.36 17.78 3.20
CA THR A 41 3.87 18.10 4.56
C THR A 41 4.16 19.57 4.90
N ALA A 42 3.81 20.48 3.98
CA ALA A 42 4.07 21.92 4.07
C ALA A 42 5.54 22.24 4.36
N CYS A 43 6.45 21.52 3.69
CA CYS A 43 7.89 21.64 3.87
C CYS A 43 8.35 21.53 5.34
N ASP A 44 7.83 20.53 6.07
CA ASP A 44 8.28 20.23 7.45
C ASP A 44 9.81 20.05 7.50
N PRO A 45 10.55 20.89 8.26
CA PRO A 45 12.01 20.83 8.36
C PRO A 45 12.58 19.45 8.68
N LEU A 46 11.85 18.62 9.44
CA LEU A 46 12.28 17.27 9.81
C LEU A 46 12.34 16.30 8.61
N LEU A 47 11.68 16.67 7.51
CA LEU A 47 11.55 15.86 6.29
C LEU A 47 12.39 16.39 5.12
N TYR A 48 13.21 17.42 5.34
CA TYR A 48 14.09 17.97 4.32
C TYR A 48 15.03 16.90 3.75
N LYS A 49 15.23 16.90 2.43
CA LYS A 49 15.94 15.89 1.62
C LYS A 49 15.34 14.47 1.62
N LYS A 50 14.39 14.18 2.50
CA LYS A 50 13.66 12.89 2.52
C LYS A 50 12.36 12.95 1.72
N ARG A 51 11.64 14.07 1.82
CA ARG A 51 10.37 14.30 1.10
C ARG A 51 10.32 15.56 0.27
N TRP A 52 11.15 16.55 0.58
CA TRP A 52 11.13 17.83 -0.10
C TRP A 52 12.52 18.47 -0.14
N THR A 53 12.70 19.42 -1.05
CA THR A 53 13.94 20.13 -1.39
C THR A 53 13.67 21.62 -1.60
N ASP A 54 14.71 22.45 -1.74
CA ASP A 54 14.57 23.91 -1.89
C ASP A 54 13.59 24.35 -3.00
N PRO A 55 13.54 23.69 -4.19
CA PRO A 55 12.53 23.98 -5.21
C PRO A 55 11.09 23.84 -4.70
N ASP A 56 10.82 22.86 -3.84
CA ASP A 56 9.48 22.62 -3.28
C ASP A 56 9.08 23.75 -2.32
N GLU A 57 10.01 24.25 -1.50
CA GLU A 57 9.77 25.38 -0.60
C GLU A 57 9.50 26.67 -1.38
N VAL A 58 10.28 26.92 -2.44
CA VAL A 58 10.05 28.07 -3.34
C VAL A 58 8.69 27.97 -4.01
N ALA A 59 8.31 26.79 -4.50
CA ALA A 59 7.00 26.54 -5.09
C ALA A 59 5.88 26.76 -4.06
N LEU A 60 6.00 26.21 -2.86
CA LEU A 60 5.02 26.34 -1.78
C LEU A 60 4.80 27.81 -1.41
N LYS A 61 5.88 28.57 -1.17
CA LYS A 61 5.81 30.01 -0.83
C LYS A 61 5.15 30.82 -1.94
N SER A 62 5.54 30.55 -3.20
CA SER A 62 5.01 31.27 -4.37
C SER A 62 3.51 31.00 -4.57
N LEU A 63 3.10 29.73 -4.46
CA LEU A 63 1.71 29.31 -4.60
C LEU A 63 0.85 29.81 -3.42
N TRP A 64 1.38 29.75 -2.20
CA TRP A 64 0.70 30.27 -1.00
C TRP A 64 0.43 31.77 -1.13
N GLY A 65 1.44 32.59 -1.42
CA GLY A 65 1.28 34.04 -1.55
C GLY A 65 0.25 34.44 -2.61
N ARG A 66 0.02 33.60 -3.62
CA ARG A 66 -1.03 33.78 -4.62
C ARG A 66 -2.43 33.40 -4.12
N CYS A 67 -2.53 32.35 -3.30
CA CYS A 67 -3.80 31.77 -2.88
C CYS A 67 -4.29 32.23 -1.49
N GLU A 68 -3.41 32.79 -0.68
CA GLU A 68 -3.62 33.11 0.74
C GLU A 68 -4.90 33.91 0.97
N ARG A 69 -5.10 35.02 0.24
CA ARG A 69 -6.30 35.85 0.39
C ARG A 69 -7.59 35.07 0.18
N THR A 70 -7.64 34.21 -0.84
CA THR A 70 -8.80 33.37 -1.13
C THR A 70 -8.98 32.32 -0.04
N LEU A 71 -7.90 31.66 0.39
CA LEU A 71 -7.94 30.59 1.39
C LEU A 71 -8.36 31.09 2.78
N ILE A 72 -7.83 32.24 3.22
CA ILE A 72 -8.21 32.86 4.49
C ILE A 72 -9.67 33.28 4.45
N SER A 73 -10.08 34.05 3.44
CA SER A 73 -11.44 34.63 3.39
C SER A 73 -12.55 33.60 3.19
N SER A 74 -12.31 32.57 2.36
CA SER A 74 -13.36 31.60 1.98
C SER A 74 -13.32 30.29 2.77
N ARG A 75 -12.15 29.88 3.29
CA ARG A 75 -11.96 28.55 3.90
C ARG A 75 -11.38 28.61 5.31
N GLY A 76 -11.03 29.79 5.83
CA GLY A 76 -10.36 29.93 7.14
C GLY A 76 -9.12 29.06 7.24
N VAL A 77 -8.29 29.06 6.20
CA VAL A 77 -6.98 28.39 6.15
C VAL A 77 -5.94 29.50 6.23
N CYS A 78 -5.29 29.63 7.38
CA CYS A 78 -4.39 30.74 7.70
C CYS A 78 -2.92 30.40 7.39
N THR A 79 -2.58 29.11 7.30
CA THR A 79 -1.22 28.64 7.00
C THR A 79 -1.23 27.45 6.03
N PRO A 80 -0.11 27.18 5.34
CA PRO A 80 0.06 25.91 4.60
C PRO A 80 -0.11 24.67 5.47
N GLN A 81 0.24 24.74 6.76
CA GLN A 81 0.07 23.66 7.71
C GLN A 81 -1.41 23.38 7.99
N ASP A 82 -2.24 24.43 8.11
CA ASP A 82 -3.69 24.29 8.24
C ASP A 82 -4.28 23.55 7.03
N LEU A 83 -3.73 23.79 5.83
CA LEU A 83 -4.15 23.10 4.61
C LEU A 83 -3.85 21.59 4.73
N VAL A 84 -2.62 21.25 5.11
CA VAL A 84 -2.21 19.85 5.33
C VAL A 84 -3.07 19.18 6.40
N GLU A 85 -3.37 19.89 7.50
CA GLU A 85 -4.22 19.37 8.57
C GLU A 85 -5.65 19.11 8.06
N LYS A 86 -6.27 20.06 7.35
CA LYS A 86 -7.61 19.87 6.78
C LYS A 86 -7.66 18.73 5.77
N PHE A 87 -6.65 18.59 4.90
CA PHE A 87 -6.54 17.44 4.01
C PHE A 87 -6.33 16.14 4.79
N GLY A 88 -5.48 16.15 5.81
CA GLY A 88 -5.25 15.00 6.68
C GLY A 88 -6.52 14.52 7.36
N ARG A 89 -7.36 15.44 7.86
CA ARG A 89 -8.66 15.11 8.46
C ARG A 89 -9.59 14.38 7.49
N ILE A 90 -9.51 14.64 6.19
CA ILE A 90 -10.29 13.93 5.15
C ILE A 90 -9.63 12.60 4.80
N LYS A 91 -8.31 12.63 4.54
CA LYS A 91 -7.51 11.49 4.08
C LYS A 91 -7.50 10.34 5.09
N TYR A 92 -7.43 10.67 6.38
CA TYR A 92 -7.35 9.71 7.49
C TYR A 92 -8.67 9.59 8.26
N ASN A 93 -9.79 10.09 7.71
CA ASN A 93 -11.11 9.82 8.27
C ASN A 93 -11.49 8.35 8.01
N VAL A 94 -11.19 7.48 8.97
CA VAL A 94 -11.40 6.03 8.83
C VAL A 94 -12.84 5.70 8.45
N GLN A 95 -13.82 6.33 9.08
CA GLN A 95 -15.23 6.03 8.83
C GLN A 95 -15.64 6.40 7.40
N GLN A 96 -15.26 7.60 6.94
CA GLN A 96 -15.53 8.06 5.58
C GLN A 96 -14.79 7.21 4.54
N GLN A 97 -13.56 6.79 4.83
CA GLN A 97 -12.79 5.90 3.97
C GLN A 97 -13.50 4.52 3.86
N LEU A 98 -13.92 3.94 4.98
CA LEU A 98 -14.63 2.65 5.00
C LEU A 98 -15.99 2.70 4.32
N SER A 99 -16.69 3.85 4.34
CA SER A 99 -17.98 4.00 3.65
C SER A 99 -17.87 3.91 2.13
N LEU A 100 -16.66 4.07 1.56
CA LEU A 100 -16.40 3.85 0.14
C LEU A 100 -16.32 2.35 -0.23
N GLY A 101 -16.19 1.48 0.77
CA GLY A 101 -16.05 0.04 0.62
C GLY A 101 -14.59 -0.43 0.59
N VAL A 102 -14.33 -1.62 1.14
CA VAL A 102 -12.98 -2.16 1.29
C VAL A 102 -12.27 -2.37 -0.05
N LYS A 103 -12.99 -2.82 -1.09
CA LYS A 103 -12.43 -2.94 -2.45
C LYS A 103 -11.92 -1.60 -2.98
N ALA A 104 -12.69 -0.52 -2.82
CA ALA A 104 -12.28 0.82 -3.25
C ALA A 104 -11.02 1.29 -2.51
N LEU A 105 -10.91 0.98 -1.21
CA LEU A 105 -9.72 1.28 -0.44
C LEU A 105 -8.47 0.56 -0.96
N LEU A 106 -8.57 -0.75 -1.23
CA LEU A 106 -7.46 -1.52 -1.77
C LEU A 106 -6.95 -0.97 -3.12
N ILE A 107 -7.82 -0.49 -3.99
CA ILE A 107 -7.42 -0.01 -5.33
C ILE A 107 -7.04 1.48 -5.38
N SER A 108 -7.38 2.27 -4.35
CA SER A 108 -7.25 3.74 -4.37
C SER A 108 -5.81 4.26 -4.51
N ASP A 109 -4.84 3.59 -3.87
CA ASP A 109 -3.42 3.83 -4.02
C ASP A 109 -2.68 2.50 -4.17
N TYR A 110 -2.82 1.91 -5.35
CA TYR A 110 -2.35 0.56 -5.67
C TYR A 110 -1.20 0.56 -6.66
N LYS A 111 -0.29 -0.41 -6.52
CA LYS A 111 0.79 -0.67 -7.47
C LYS A 111 1.03 -2.16 -7.61
N GLU A 112 1.47 -2.57 -8.79
CA GLU A 112 1.90 -3.94 -9.11
C GLU A 112 3.39 -3.97 -9.37
N PHE A 113 4.02 -5.09 -9.00
CA PHE A 113 5.43 -5.36 -9.25
C PHE A 113 5.60 -6.79 -9.73
N ASP A 114 6.41 -6.95 -10.76
CA ASP A 114 6.87 -8.25 -11.25
C ASP A 114 8.28 -8.52 -10.71
N TYR A 115 8.46 -9.64 -10.03
CA TYR A 115 9.76 -10.07 -9.53
C TYR A 115 10.24 -11.32 -10.28
N PRO A 116 11.42 -11.28 -10.91
CA PRO A 116 11.98 -12.46 -11.54
C PRO A 116 12.30 -13.50 -10.47
N THR A 117 11.80 -14.70 -10.66
CA THR A 117 12.09 -15.83 -9.78
C THR A 117 12.54 -17.04 -10.59
N ALA A 118 13.27 -17.94 -9.92
CA ALA A 118 13.59 -19.26 -10.45
C ALA A 118 12.72 -20.34 -9.81
N ILE A 119 11.54 -19.97 -9.29
CA ILE A 119 10.52 -20.95 -8.91
C ILE A 119 10.15 -21.68 -10.20
N ILE A 120 10.55 -22.95 -10.28
CA ILE A 120 10.11 -23.86 -11.33
C ILE A 120 8.73 -24.32 -10.87
N THR A 121 7.68 -23.72 -11.40
CA THR A 121 6.38 -24.40 -11.35
C THR A 121 6.51 -25.69 -12.16
N THR A 122 6.47 -26.83 -11.48
CA THR A 122 6.25 -28.12 -12.10
C THR A 122 4.79 -28.20 -12.54
N THR A 123 4.36 -27.35 -13.47
CA THR A 123 3.16 -27.65 -14.23
C THR A 123 3.46 -28.91 -15.02
N ALA A 124 2.90 -30.03 -14.56
CA ALA A 124 3.00 -31.37 -15.11
C ALA A 124 2.53 -31.40 -16.58
N THR A 125 3.38 -30.93 -17.48
CA THR A 125 3.23 -31.10 -18.91
C THR A 125 4.55 -31.67 -19.39
N ALA A 126 4.50 -32.94 -19.81
CA ALA A 126 5.66 -33.76 -20.11
C ALA A 126 6.69 -33.01 -20.97
N PRO A 127 7.99 -33.09 -20.64
CA PRO A 127 9.02 -32.38 -21.38
C PRO A 127 9.17 -33.02 -22.77
N SER A 128 8.63 -32.36 -23.79
CA SER A 128 9.06 -32.61 -25.16
C SER A 128 10.50 -32.10 -25.31
N SER A 129 11.37 -33.03 -25.67
CA SER A 129 12.81 -32.86 -25.77
C SER A 129 13.22 -31.74 -26.72
N SER A 130 13.52 -30.56 -26.20
CA SER A 130 14.43 -29.61 -26.83
C SER A 130 14.97 -28.64 -25.78
N SER A 131 16.22 -28.20 -25.95
CA SER A 131 16.95 -27.33 -25.04
C SER A 131 16.22 -25.99 -24.83
N SER A 132 15.35 -25.94 -23.84
CA SER A 132 14.68 -24.70 -23.43
C SER A 132 15.60 -23.93 -22.50
N ALA A 133 15.97 -22.71 -22.89
CA ALA A 133 16.40 -21.71 -21.92
C ALA A 133 15.38 -21.71 -20.77
N ALA A 134 15.83 -21.76 -19.53
CA ALA A 134 14.93 -21.72 -18.38
C ALA A 134 14.09 -20.45 -18.48
N ALA A 135 12.78 -20.59 -18.73
CA ALA A 135 11.88 -19.47 -18.73
C ALA A 135 11.89 -18.89 -17.31
N VAL A 136 12.32 -17.65 -17.16
CA VAL A 136 12.25 -16.94 -15.88
C VAL A 136 10.77 -16.66 -15.63
N GLU A 137 10.19 -17.35 -14.65
CA GLU A 137 8.83 -17.06 -14.20
C GLU A 137 8.85 -15.77 -13.37
N LEU A 138 7.79 -14.96 -13.49
CA LEU A 138 7.64 -13.72 -12.75
C LEU A 138 6.64 -13.95 -11.63
N VAL A 139 7.01 -13.57 -10.40
CA VAL A 139 6.07 -13.46 -9.29
C VAL A 139 5.41 -12.08 -9.35
N LYS A 140 4.08 -12.06 -9.43
CA LYS A 140 3.28 -10.85 -9.42
C LYS A 140 2.83 -10.47 -8.01
N VAL A 141 3.13 -9.25 -7.59
CA VAL A 141 2.80 -8.75 -6.26
C VAL A 141 2.05 -7.42 -6.36
N GLY A 142 0.84 -7.39 -5.79
CA GLY A 142 0.07 -6.16 -5.60
C GLY A 142 0.35 -5.52 -4.25
N VAL A 143 0.53 -4.20 -4.20
CA VAL A 143 0.87 -3.44 -2.99
C VAL A 143 -0.08 -2.25 -2.79
N PRO A 144 -1.27 -2.46 -2.20
CA PRO A 144 -2.17 -1.39 -1.83
C PRO A 144 -1.65 -0.61 -0.63
N ALA A 145 -1.65 0.72 -0.74
CA ALA A 145 -1.26 1.64 0.33
C ALA A 145 -2.52 2.27 0.95
N LEU A 146 -2.85 1.87 2.16
CA LEU A 146 -4.10 2.23 2.83
C LEU A 146 -3.89 3.42 3.76
N THR A 147 -4.88 4.32 3.84
CA THR A 147 -4.92 5.40 4.84
C THR A 147 -5.76 5.03 6.07
N VAL A 148 -6.20 3.77 6.15
CA VAL A 148 -6.93 3.19 7.27
C VAL A 148 -6.02 2.15 7.96
N PRO A 149 -6.02 2.04 9.31
CA PRO A 149 -5.33 0.97 10.01
C PRO A 149 -5.81 -0.42 9.53
N LEU A 150 -4.87 -1.29 9.19
CA LEU A 150 -5.13 -2.69 8.89
C LEU A 150 -5.68 -3.43 10.11
N SER A 151 -5.31 -3.06 11.33
CA SER A 151 -5.87 -3.64 12.55
C SER A 151 -7.40 -3.51 12.63
N ILE A 152 -7.97 -2.42 12.10
CA ILE A 152 -9.43 -2.22 12.01
C ILE A 152 -10.04 -3.15 10.97
N LEU A 153 -9.43 -3.25 9.78
CA LEU A 153 -9.90 -4.14 8.72
C LEU A 153 -9.83 -5.60 9.13
N LEU A 154 -8.76 -5.98 9.83
CA LEU A 154 -8.48 -7.35 10.26
C LEU A 154 -9.12 -7.71 11.60
N SER A 155 -9.91 -6.79 12.20
CA SER A 155 -10.55 -6.98 13.51
C SER A 155 -9.57 -7.43 14.60
N CYS A 156 -8.36 -6.88 14.57
CA CYS A 156 -7.30 -7.17 15.52
C CYS A 156 -7.21 -6.06 16.57
N ASP A 157 -7.17 -6.46 17.85
CA ASP A 157 -6.90 -5.53 18.94
C ASP A 157 -5.47 -4.98 18.83
N ASP A 158 -5.39 -3.66 18.80
CA ASP A 158 -4.17 -2.86 18.77
C ASP A 158 -4.47 -1.46 19.34
N GLU A 159 -3.45 -0.78 19.88
CA GLU A 159 -3.56 0.57 20.48
C GLU A 159 -4.19 1.57 19.50
N VAL A 160 -3.81 1.48 18.22
CA VAL A 160 -4.34 2.32 17.14
C VAL A 160 -5.85 2.12 16.94
N SER A 161 -6.34 0.88 17.07
CA SER A 161 -7.76 0.56 16.95
C SER A 161 -8.57 1.23 18.07
N HIS A 162 -8.04 1.25 19.30
CA HIS A 162 -8.69 1.90 20.43
C HIS A 162 -8.77 3.43 20.27
N ASP A 163 -7.71 4.08 19.80
CA ASP A 163 -7.71 5.53 19.58
C ASP A 163 -8.67 5.96 18.47
N VAL A 164 -8.76 5.18 17.39
CA VAL A 164 -9.70 5.45 16.29
C VAL A 164 -11.14 5.31 16.76
N LEU A 165 -11.44 4.25 17.51
CA LEU A 165 -12.77 4.02 18.07
C LEU A 165 -13.15 5.13 19.06
N ASN A 166 -12.26 5.50 19.98
CA ASN A 166 -12.53 6.49 21.03
C ASN A 166 -12.63 7.93 20.50
N SER A 167 -11.84 8.31 19.50
CA SER A 167 -11.90 9.64 18.86
C SER A 167 -13.18 9.86 18.05
N SER A 168 -13.81 8.78 17.56
CA SER A 168 -15.08 8.83 16.83
C SER A 168 -16.29 9.09 17.75
N PHE A 169 -16.17 8.87 19.06
CA PHE A 169 -17.26 9.06 20.04
C PHE A 169 -17.35 10.46 20.66
N SER A 170 -16.31 11.29 20.53
CA SER A 170 -16.21 12.57 21.26
C SER A 170 -16.73 13.78 20.46
N SER A 171 -17.24 13.60 19.24
CA SER A 171 -17.77 14.69 18.42
C SER A 171 -19.01 14.23 17.64
N SER A 172 -20.20 14.57 18.17
CA SER A 172 -21.49 14.61 17.46
C SER A 172 -22.25 13.28 17.26
N SER A 173 -23.07 12.92 18.26
CA SER A 173 -24.46 12.40 18.25
C SER A 173 -25.08 11.64 17.04
N SER A 174 -24.30 11.01 16.18
CA SER A 174 -24.80 10.11 15.13
C SER A 174 -24.01 8.82 15.22
N SER A 175 -24.58 7.79 15.83
CA SER A 175 -23.98 6.47 15.98
C SER A 175 -23.85 5.79 14.62
N LEU A 176 -22.85 6.18 13.84
CA LEU A 176 -22.44 5.47 12.65
C LEU A 176 -21.45 4.40 13.10
N SER A 177 -22.00 3.22 13.43
CA SER A 177 -21.21 2.04 13.72
C SER A 177 -20.29 1.70 12.53
N LEU A 178 -19.08 1.21 12.81
CA LEU A 178 -18.25 0.60 11.77
C LEU A 178 -19.07 -0.45 11.00
N PRO A 179 -18.85 -0.62 9.68
CA PRO A 179 -19.49 -1.69 8.94
C PRO A 179 -19.26 -3.04 9.64
N SER A 180 -20.30 -3.85 9.79
CA SER A 180 -20.16 -5.19 10.33
C SER A 180 -19.31 -6.06 9.41
N ASP A 181 -18.45 -6.90 9.98
CA ASP A 181 -17.65 -7.92 9.28
C ASP A 181 -16.61 -7.38 8.25
N LEU A 182 -15.77 -6.43 8.70
CA LEU A 182 -14.69 -5.87 7.87
C LEU A 182 -13.63 -6.91 7.48
N LEU A 183 -13.37 -7.92 8.33
CA LEU A 183 -12.39 -8.96 8.04
C LEU A 183 -12.81 -9.78 6.82
N SER A 184 -14.06 -10.25 6.78
CA SER A 184 -14.55 -11.00 5.62
C SER A 184 -14.60 -10.13 4.37
N GLN A 185 -14.99 -8.86 4.49
CA GLN A 185 -14.95 -7.92 3.35
C GLN A 185 -13.54 -7.69 2.81
N TYR A 186 -12.54 -7.56 3.70
CA TYR A 186 -11.14 -7.46 3.33
C TYR A 186 -10.67 -8.72 2.61
N ILE A 187 -10.91 -9.90 3.20
CA ILE A 187 -10.54 -11.19 2.61
C ILE A 187 -11.16 -11.32 1.22
N GLN A 188 -12.47 -11.11 1.09
CA GLN A 188 -13.16 -11.23 -0.19
C GLN A 188 -12.62 -10.24 -1.22
N SER A 189 -12.43 -8.97 -0.85
CA SER A 189 -11.92 -7.95 -1.76
C SER A 189 -10.48 -8.25 -2.20
N ALA A 190 -9.65 -8.75 -1.28
CA ALA A 190 -8.28 -9.12 -1.55
C ALA A 190 -8.21 -10.38 -2.45
N LYS A 191 -9.07 -11.38 -2.22
CA LYS A 191 -9.22 -12.55 -3.10
C LYS A 191 -9.60 -12.14 -4.53
N CYS A 192 -10.62 -11.30 -4.67
CA CYS A 192 -11.03 -10.78 -5.98
C CYS A 192 -9.87 -10.03 -6.65
N LEU A 193 -9.13 -9.20 -5.92
CA LEU A 193 -8.01 -8.44 -6.50
C LEU A 193 -6.86 -9.36 -6.96
N ILE A 194 -6.55 -10.40 -6.19
CA ILE A 194 -5.57 -11.43 -6.58
C ILE A 194 -6.00 -12.12 -7.87
N GLN A 195 -7.27 -12.50 -7.99
CA GLN A 195 -7.81 -13.16 -9.18
C GLN A 195 -7.87 -12.23 -10.40
N GLU A 196 -8.45 -11.02 -10.23
CA GLU A 196 -8.66 -10.02 -11.29
C GLU A 196 -7.34 -9.59 -11.95
N ASN A 197 -6.26 -9.47 -11.17
CA ASN A 197 -4.95 -9.00 -11.66
C ASN A 197 -3.92 -10.13 -11.82
N HIS A 198 -4.32 -11.39 -11.64
CA HIS A 198 -3.44 -12.56 -11.71
C HIS A 198 -2.20 -12.41 -10.80
N LEU A 199 -2.43 -11.99 -9.56
CA LEU A 199 -1.37 -11.82 -8.57
C LEU A 199 -1.05 -13.16 -7.90
N ASP A 200 0.20 -13.30 -7.49
CA ASP A 200 0.63 -14.39 -6.61
C ASP A 200 0.55 -13.96 -5.14
N PHE A 201 0.80 -12.67 -4.88
CA PHE A 201 0.76 -12.06 -3.54
C PHE A 201 0.02 -10.71 -3.54
N LEU A 202 -0.63 -10.43 -2.42
CA LEU A 202 -1.12 -9.11 -2.05
C LEU A 202 -0.50 -8.70 -0.73
N ILE A 203 0.21 -7.56 -0.73
CA ILE A 203 0.91 -7.02 0.43
C ILE A 203 0.36 -5.63 0.75
N SER A 204 -0.59 -5.57 1.67
CA SER A 204 -1.23 -4.32 2.09
C SER A 204 -0.37 -3.57 3.09
N VAL A 205 -0.15 -2.27 2.85
CA VAL A 205 0.61 -1.38 3.73
C VAL A 205 -0.31 -0.28 4.25
N SER A 206 -0.54 -0.22 5.56
CA SER A 206 -1.25 0.90 6.17
C SER A 206 -0.30 2.07 6.47
N ASN A 207 -0.77 3.29 6.20
CA ASN A 207 -0.11 4.57 6.41
C ASN A 207 -1.04 5.50 7.18
N TYR A 208 -1.45 5.10 8.38
CA TYR A 208 -2.42 5.86 9.14
C TYR A 208 -1.74 6.93 9.99
N ARG A 209 -2.31 8.14 9.97
CA ARG A 209 -1.96 9.20 10.92
C ARG A 209 -3.23 9.63 11.63
N PRO A 210 -3.33 9.47 12.97
CA PRO A 210 -4.51 9.89 13.68
C PRO A 210 -4.72 11.41 13.57
N PRO A 211 -5.98 11.88 13.57
CA PRO A 211 -6.29 13.31 13.49
C PRO A 211 -5.58 14.17 14.54
N SER A 212 -5.33 13.61 15.73
CA SER A 212 -4.63 14.27 16.84
C SER A 212 -3.16 14.56 16.57
N SER A 213 -2.54 13.94 15.55
CA SER A 213 -1.12 14.06 15.25
C SER A 213 -0.82 14.57 13.83
N LEU A 214 -1.83 15.08 13.11
CA LEU A 214 -1.68 15.51 11.72
C LEU A 214 -0.62 16.59 11.51
N SER A 215 -0.43 17.46 12.50
CA SER A 215 0.55 18.54 12.54
C SER A 215 1.97 18.10 12.86
N SER A 216 2.20 16.82 13.20
CA SER A 216 3.53 16.28 13.53
C SER A 216 3.91 15.11 12.62
N SER A 217 5.18 15.04 12.25
CA SER A 217 5.74 13.88 11.55
C SER A 217 5.82 12.62 12.43
N SER A 218 5.74 12.75 13.75
CA SER A 218 5.93 11.66 14.73
C SER A 218 4.73 10.72 14.90
N GLY A 219 3.55 11.08 14.41
CA GLY A 219 2.32 10.32 14.65
C GLY A 219 1.97 9.28 13.58
N LEU A 220 2.87 8.94 12.67
CA LEU A 220 2.58 7.98 11.60
C LEU A 220 2.66 6.54 12.13
N SER A 221 1.53 5.83 12.09
CA SER A 221 1.49 4.39 12.33
C SER A 221 1.50 3.64 11.01
N ARG A 222 2.28 2.56 10.96
CA ARG A 222 2.36 1.66 9.81
C ARG A 222 2.16 0.23 10.21
N GLN A 223 1.45 -0.49 9.34
CA GLN A 223 1.11 -1.89 9.52
C GLN A 223 1.24 -2.59 8.17
N LEU A 224 1.52 -3.89 8.20
CA LEU A 224 1.67 -4.71 7.01
C LEU A 224 0.74 -5.92 7.11
N ALA A 225 0.04 -6.28 6.04
CA ALA A 225 -0.69 -7.53 5.95
C ALA A 225 -0.38 -8.21 4.63
N MET A 226 -0.06 -9.50 4.68
CA MET A 226 0.34 -10.27 3.51
C MET A 226 -0.60 -11.47 3.32
N MET A 227 -1.02 -11.67 2.07
CA MET A 227 -1.85 -12.78 1.63
C MET A 227 -1.35 -13.26 0.25
N SER A 228 -1.52 -14.53 -0.07
CA SER A 228 -1.08 -15.12 -1.35
C SER A 228 -2.11 -16.10 -1.91
N LEU A 229 -1.81 -16.71 -3.06
CA LEU A 229 -2.44 -17.98 -3.43
C LEU A 229 -1.95 -19.12 -2.50
N SER A 230 -2.78 -20.15 -2.30
CA SER A 230 -2.47 -21.29 -1.42
C SER A 230 -1.19 -22.03 -1.82
N ARG A 231 -0.93 -22.15 -3.12
CA ARG A 231 0.31 -22.74 -3.66
C ARG A 231 1.59 -21.99 -3.22
N TYR A 232 1.47 -20.77 -2.71
CA TYR A 232 2.58 -19.96 -2.20
C TYR A 232 2.55 -19.79 -0.68
N ASP A 233 1.72 -20.53 0.07
CA ASP A 233 1.64 -20.41 1.54
C ASP A 233 3.00 -20.57 2.22
N CYS A 234 3.83 -21.46 1.68
CA CYS A 234 5.17 -21.70 2.19
C CYS A 234 6.11 -20.50 1.90
N VAL A 235 6.08 -19.94 0.68
CA VAL A 235 6.82 -18.71 0.33
C VAL A 235 6.34 -17.51 1.14
N LEU A 236 5.03 -17.42 1.43
CA LEU A 236 4.45 -16.39 2.27
C LEU A 236 4.98 -16.47 3.71
N GLN A 237 5.12 -17.68 4.26
CA GLN A 237 5.74 -17.89 5.57
C GLN A 237 7.20 -17.43 5.59
N ASP A 238 8.01 -17.86 4.63
CA ASP A 238 9.42 -17.47 4.57
C ASP A 238 9.60 -15.97 4.31
N LEU A 239 8.71 -15.35 3.53
CA LEU A 239 8.69 -13.90 3.36
C LEU A 239 8.41 -13.22 4.71
N SER A 240 7.49 -13.76 5.50
CA SER A 240 7.21 -13.24 6.84
C SER A 240 8.42 -13.38 7.78
N GLU A 241 9.12 -14.50 7.74
CA GLU A 241 10.34 -14.73 8.53
C GLU A 241 11.48 -13.81 8.08
N PHE A 242 11.68 -13.69 6.77
CA PHE A 242 12.65 -12.78 6.17
C PHE A 242 12.40 -11.32 6.59
N LEU A 243 11.16 -10.84 6.46
CA LEU A 243 10.80 -9.49 6.89
C LEU A 243 11.00 -9.30 8.40
N SER A 244 10.74 -10.32 9.21
CA SER A 244 11.00 -10.27 10.66
C SER A 244 12.49 -10.16 11.00
N SER A 245 13.37 -10.67 10.14
CA SER A 245 14.82 -10.55 10.28
C SER A 245 15.40 -9.21 9.79
N GLN A 246 14.62 -8.40 9.07
CA GLN A 246 15.09 -7.09 8.58
C GLN A 246 15.14 -6.09 9.74
N GLU A 247 16.33 -5.82 10.28
CA GLU A 247 16.55 -4.84 11.38
C GLU A 247 15.89 -3.49 11.11
N GLU A 248 15.95 -3.02 9.87
CA GLU A 248 15.37 -1.77 9.43
C GLU A 248 13.82 -1.72 9.60
N LEU A 249 13.13 -2.88 9.55
CA LEU A 249 11.67 -2.99 9.70
C LEU A 249 11.23 -2.81 11.16
N HIS A 250 12.13 -3.06 12.12
CA HIS A 250 11.87 -2.86 13.55
C HIS A 250 11.75 -1.37 13.86
N SER A 251 10.78 -1.01 14.70
CA SER A 251 10.74 0.35 15.23
C SER A 251 11.93 0.57 16.17
N THR A 252 12.42 1.80 16.24
CA THR A 252 13.41 2.21 17.25
C THR A 252 12.86 2.19 18.68
N ASP A 253 11.53 2.10 18.83
CA ASP A 253 10.91 1.73 20.10
C ASP A 253 11.09 0.22 20.27
N ASP A 254 11.63 -0.23 21.40
CA ASP A 254 11.92 -1.62 21.85
C ASP A 254 10.74 -2.62 21.77
N ARG A 255 9.69 -2.31 21.01
CA ARG A 255 8.60 -3.22 20.68
C ARG A 255 9.11 -4.22 19.64
N GLU A 256 9.43 -5.44 20.11
CA GLU A 256 9.67 -6.58 19.23
C GLU A 256 8.60 -6.67 18.14
N LEU A 257 9.03 -6.91 16.89
CA LEU A 257 8.14 -7.11 15.77
C LEU A 257 7.26 -8.36 15.99
N ARG A 258 6.02 -8.16 16.43
CA ARG A 258 5.08 -9.26 16.70
C ARG A 258 4.25 -9.58 15.47
N VAL A 259 4.60 -10.66 14.77
CA VAL A 259 3.78 -11.16 13.66
C VAL A 259 2.58 -11.93 14.20
N LYS A 260 1.38 -11.60 13.71
CA LYS A 260 0.14 -12.34 13.97
C LYS A 260 -0.23 -13.14 12.71
N LYS A 261 -0.43 -14.45 12.86
CA LYS A 261 -1.03 -15.29 11.81
C LYS A 261 -2.54 -15.35 12.03
N ILE A 262 -3.31 -14.93 11.04
CA ILE A 262 -4.78 -14.96 11.07
C ILE A 262 -5.22 -16.09 10.14
N GLU A 263 -5.92 -17.09 10.69
CA GLU A 263 -6.47 -18.19 9.89
C GLU A 263 -7.79 -17.77 9.24
N ILE A 264 -7.93 -18.04 7.94
CA ILE A 264 -9.15 -17.81 7.18
C ILE A 264 -9.98 -19.10 7.25
N SER A 265 -10.91 -19.17 8.21
CA SER A 265 -11.85 -20.29 8.30
C SER A 265 -12.86 -20.19 7.15
N GLY A 266 -12.92 -21.22 6.30
CA GLY A 266 -13.84 -21.19 5.15
C GLY A 266 -13.69 -22.29 4.09
N HIS A 267 -12.62 -23.09 4.08
CA HIS A 267 -12.60 -24.28 3.25
C HIS A 267 -13.25 -25.46 3.98
N PRO A 268 -14.29 -26.10 3.41
CA PRO A 268 -14.73 -27.38 3.93
C PRO A 268 -13.53 -28.33 3.85
N LYS A 269 -13.16 -28.95 4.97
CA LYS A 269 -12.33 -30.15 4.92
C LYS A 269 -13.09 -31.11 4.01
N ASN A 270 -12.55 -31.42 2.84
CA ASN A 270 -13.08 -32.47 1.98
C ASN A 270 -12.89 -33.81 2.71
N THR A 271 -13.80 -34.10 3.64
CA THR A 271 -14.00 -35.45 4.15
C THR A 271 -14.79 -36.19 3.08
N HIS A 272 -14.09 -36.69 2.06
CA HIS A 272 -14.65 -37.72 1.20
C HIS A 272 -14.67 -39.04 1.98
N THR A 273 -15.70 -39.17 2.81
CA THR A 273 -16.18 -40.46 3.32
C THR A 273 -17.56 -40.66 2.71
N THR A 274 -17.67 -41.53 1.72
CA THR A 274 -18.57 -42.70 1.68
C THR A 274 -18.89 -43.15 0.26
N ASP A 275 -18.56 -44.42 0.04
CA ASP A 275 -19.41 -45.45 -0.56
C ASP A 275 -19.87 -45.31 -2.01
N ARG A 276 -19.11 -46.04 -2.84
CA ARG A 276 -19.64 -46.84 -3.94
C ARG A 276 -21.00 -47.45 -3.59
N LEU A 277 -22.03 -47.08 -4.34
CA LEU A 277 -23.08 -48.00 -4.78
C LEU A 277 -23.52 -47.63 -6.19
N SER A 278 -23.83 -48.67 -6.94
CA SER A 278 -23.82 -48.77 -8.39
C SER A 278 -25.17 -48.54 -9.08
N SER A 279 -25.06 -48.21 -10.37
CA SER A 279 -25.96 -48.51 -11.50
C SER A 279 -27.02 -47.48 -11.90
N GLY A 280 -26.97 -47.09 -13.18
CA GLY A 280 -28.02 -46.37 -13.89
C GLY A 280 -27.46 -45.67 -15.14
N LYS A 281 -27.69 -46.26 -16.31
CA LYS A 281 -27.35 -45.73 -17.65
C LYS A 281 -28.09 -44.41 -17.94
N GLU A 282 -27.42 -43.46 -18.60
CA GLU A 282 -27.85 -42.82 -19.86
C GLU A 282 -26.76 -41.86 -20.39
N ASP A 283 -26.63 -41.83 -21.72
CA ASP A 283 -25.57 -41.23 -22.56
C ASP A 283 -25.89 -39.75 -22.93
N PRO A 284 -24.97 -39.01 -23.59
CA PRO A 284 -24.65 -37.63 -23.25
C PRO A 284 -25.21 -36.58 -24.22
N SER A 285 -25.25 -35.33 -23.76
CA SER A 285 -25.19 -34.17 -24.65
C SER A 285 -24.33 -33.09 -24.00
N GLU A 286 -23.19 -32.89 -24.64
CA GLU A 286 -22.04 -32.08 -24.27
C GLU A 286 -22.37 -30.58 -24.28
N SER A 287 -22.08 -29.93 -23.15
CA SER A 287 -21.59 -28.56 -23.11
C SER A 287 -20.68 -28.44 -21.90
N GLU A 288 -19.46 -28.98 -22.03
CA GLU A 288 -18.36 -28.72 -21.10
C GLU A 288 -17.87 -27.28 -21.31
N GLU A 289 -18.60 -26.31 -20.77
CA GLU A 289 -17.92 -25.15 -20.19
C GLU A 289 -17.20 -25.68 -18.96
N GLY A 290 -15.94 -26.06 -19.16
CA GLY A 290 -15.08 -26.50 -18.07
C GLY A 290 -15.03 -25.39 -17.03
N ASP A 291 -15.68 -25.64 -15.89
CA ASP A 291 -15.47 -24.92 -14.65
C ASP A 291 -13.96 -24.91 -14.40
N ARG A 292 -13.30 -23.81 -14.76
CA ARG A 292 -11.91 -23.59 -14.37
C ARG A 292 -11.94 -23.50 -12.86
N GLU A 293 -11.59 -24.59 -12.19
CA GLU A 293 -11.37 -24.59 -10.74
C GLU A 293 -10.44 -23.42 -10.41
N GLU A 294 -11.03 -22.40 -9.76
CA GLU A 294 -10.29 -21.21 -9.38
C GLU A 294 -9.18 -21.62 -8.41
N PRO A 295 -7.93 -21.13 -8.61
CA PRO A 295 -6.84 -21.48 -7.71
C PRO A 295 -7.18 -21.05 -6.28
N PRO A 296 -7.14 -21.96 -5.29
CA PRO A 296 -7.52 -21.62 -3.94
C PRO A 296 -6.59 -20.53 -3.39
N VAL A 297 -7.17 -19.47 -2.81
CA VAL A 297 -6.40 -18.40 -2.14
C VAL A 297 -5.95 -18.89 -0.76
N ALA A 298 -4.80 -18.38 -0.28
CA ALA A 298 -4.14 -18.76 0.97
C ALA A 298 -5.09 -18.93 2.16
N HIS A 299 -4.73 -19.87 3.02
CA HIS A 299 -5.48 -20.17 4.25
C HIS A 299 -5.20 -19.19 5.39
N CYS A 300 -4.25 -18.26 5.22
CA CYS A 300 -3.84 -17.36 6.28
C CYS A 300 -3.40 -15.97 5.79
N ILE A 301 -3.45 -15.01 6.71
CA ILE A 301 -2.89 -13.67 6.57
C ILE A 301 -1.77 -13.52 7.60
N TYR A 302 -0.60 -13.06 7.17
CA TYR A 302 0.47 -12.64 8.08
C TYR A 302 0.36 -11.14 8.31
N PHE A 303 0.15 -10.74 9.56
CA PHE A 303 -0.10 -9.36 9.96
C PHE A 303 0.99 -8.84 10.90
N PHE A 304 1.58 -7.71 10.53
CA PHE A 304 2.55 -6.95 11.31
C PHE A 304 1.83 -5.70 11.83
N PRO A 305 1.43 -5.65 13.11
CA PRO A 305 0.67 -4.56 13.69
C PRO A 305 1.49 -3.27 13.81
N HIS A 306 2.81 -3.40 13.84
CA HIS A 306 3.74 -2.27 13.91
C HIS A 306 4.93 -2.56 13.00
N ILE A 307 5.19 -1.67 12.05
CA ILE A 307 6.46 -1.61 11.31
C ILE A 307 7.01 -0.18 11.42
N SER A 308 8.32 -0.02 11.22
CA SER A 308 8.97 1.28 11.26
C SER A 308 8.27 2.34 10.37
N PRO A 309 7.99 3.56 10.86
CA PRO A 309 7.35 4.62 10.07
C PRO A 309 8.14 5.06 8.81
N SER A 310 9.41 4.69 8.70
CA SER A 310 10.21 4.89 7.49
C SER A 310 9.77 3.95 6.34
N TYR A 311 9.22 2.77 6.66
CA TYR A 311 8.88 1.71 5.70
C TYR A 311 7.66 2.04 4.85
N SER A 312 7.90 2.84 3.82
CA SER A 312 6.96 3.05 2.73
C SER A 312 7.03 1.96 1.69
N ARG A 313 5.99 1.89 0.85
CA ARG A 313 6.01 1.06 -0.36
C ARG A 313 7.29 1.28 -1.19
N LYS A 314 7.87 2.49 -1.20
CA LYS A 314 9.15 2.78 -1.87
C LYS A 314 10.37 2.07 -1.26
N LEU A 315 10.36 1.82 0.06
CA LEU A 315 11.43 1.08 0.73
C LEU A 315 11.13 -0.42 0.81
N LEU A 316 9.85 -0.80 0.86
CA LEU A 316 9.43 -2.19 0.85
C LEU A 316 9.75 -2.87 -0.50
N GLU A 317 9.58 -2.18 -1.62
CA GLU A 317 9.78 -2.76 -2.95
C GLU A 317 11.20 -3.32 -3.17
N PRO A 318 12.29 -2.59 -2.87
CA PRO A 318 13.65 -3.15 -2.99
C PRO A 318 13.91 -4.37 -2.10
N ILE A 319 13.29 -4.40 -0.91
CA ILE A 319 13.41 -5.51 0.04
C ILE A 319 12.69 -6.75 -0.47
N LEU A 320 11.47 -6.58 -1.01
CA LEU A 320 10.75 -7.66 -1.69
C LEU A 320 11.53 -8.18 -2.89
N ARG A 321 12.11 -7.27 -3.69
CA ARG A 321 12.96 -7.62 -4.82
C ARG A 321 14.15 -8.47 -4.38
N GLN A 322 14.83 -8.08 -3.30
CA GLN A 322 15.94 -8.84 -2.72
C GLN A 322 15.50 -10.24 -2.28
N PHE A 323 14.35 -10.35 -1.59
CA PHE A 323 13.80 -11.64 -1.17
C PHE A 323 13.54 -12.57 -2.36
N PHE A 324 12.73 -12.13 -3.34
CA PHE A 324 12.40 -12.97 -4.49
C PHE A 324 13.61 -13.30 -5.36
N TYR A 325 14.57 -12.37 -5.47
CA TYR A 325 15.83 -12.63 -6.17
C TYR A 325 16.72 -13.63 -5.44
N SER A 326 16.86 -13.52 -4.11
CA SER A 326 17.72 -14.41 -3.31
C SER A 326 17.15 -15.83 -3.27
N SER A 327 15.83 -15.96 -3.13
CA SER A 327 15.10 -17.23 -3.16
C SER A 327 15.26 -17.99 -4.47
N SER A 328 15.66 -17.32 -5.55
CA SER A 328 15.93 -17.94 -6.85
C SER A 328 17.24 -18.77 -6.87
N SER A 329 18.18 -18.45 -5.97
CA SER A 329 19.56 -18.96 -6.00
C SER A 329 19.87 -20.09 -5.00
N SER A 330 19.13 -20.20 -3.89
CA SER A 330 19.54 -21.05 -2.76
C SER A 330 18.39 -21.79 -2.06
N SER A 331 17.14 -21.66 -2.53
CA SER A 331 16.00 -22.00 -1.71
C SER A 331 15.36 -23.38 -2.02
N PRO A 332 14.89 -24.12 -0.99
CA PRO A 332 14.29 -25.46 -1.13
C PRO A 332 12.94 -25.52 -1.85
N TRP A 333 12.39 -24.38 -2.31
CA TRP A 333 11.12 -24.31 -3.07
C TRP A 333 11.10 -25.10 -4.38
N ARG A 334 12.26 -25.53 -4.88
CA ARG A 334 12.37 -26.23 -6.17
C ARG A 334 11.76 -27.63 -6.18
N THR A 335 11.45 -28.21 -5.03
CA THR A 335 11.05 -29.63 -4.93
C THR A 335 10.01 -29.88 -3.85
N GLN A 336 8.91 -29.12 -3.84
CA GLN A 336 7.67 -29.69 -3.31
C GLN A 336 6.90 -30.28 -4.48
N ASP A 337 7.03 -31.59 -4.67
CA ASP A 337 6.13 -32.36 -5.52
C ASP A 337 4.70 -32.17 -4.98
N ILE A 338 3.93 -31.31 -5.64
CA ILE A 338 2.48 -31.24 -5.44
C ILE A 338 1.87 -32.42 -6.20
N SER A 339 2.12 -33.63 -5.70
CA SER A 339 1.34 -34.81 -6.04
C SER A 339 0.47 -35.14 -4.85
N SER A 340 -0.74 -34.59 -4.81
CA SER A 340 -1.80 -35.01 -3.90
C SER A 340 -3.13 -34.91 -4.62
#